data_AF-V9LFD1-F1
#
_entry.id   AF-V9LFD1-F1
#
_cell.length_a   1.000
_cell.length_b   1.000
_cell.length_c   1.000
_cell.angle_alpha   90.00
_cell.angle_beta   90.00
_cell.angle_gamma   90.00
#
_symmetry.space_group_name_H-M   'P 1'
#
loop_
_entity.id
_entity.type
_entity.pdbx_description
1 polymer ?
#
loop_
_entity_poly.entity_id
_entity_poly.type
_entity_poly.pdbx_seq_one_letter_code
_entity_poly.pdbx_strand_id
1 'polypeptide(L)'
;QVGSGLLTGRCLNSNVTPGVCEVRGWCPVELDKTPKIYMDSAENFTIFIKNSIRFPMFDFAKGNMLPNITKDYIQSCVYDREKHRFCPIFQLKYIVKEAQQDFDFISRKGGVIGIKIAWNCDLDKSESDCVPRYSFQRLDKVSEANTVSQGYNFRYAKYFRTENGTEYRTLIKAYGIRIDIIVYGMASKFHIIPTIINSVVALTS
;
A
#
# COMPACT_ATOMS: atom_id res chain seq x y z
N GLN A 1 18.24 -10.52 21.45
CA GLN A 1 18.63 -11.66 20.59
C GLN A 1 17.33 -12.33 20.14
N VAL A 2 16.91 -12.19 18.88
CA VAL A 2 15.66 -12.79 18.39
C VAL A 2 16.01 -14.21 17.92
N GLY A 3 15.92 -15.18 18.83
CA GLY A 3 16.31 -16.56 18.56
C GLY A 3 15.36 -17.25 17.60
N SER A 4 15.90 -17.98 16.62
CA SER A 4 15.13 -18.79 15.66
C SER A 4 14.45 -20.04 16.27
N GLY A 5 14.62 -20.26 17.58
CA GLY A 5 14.08 -21.38 18.35
C GLY A 5 14.51 -21.32 19.81
N LEU A 6 14.14 -22.33 20.59
CA LEU A 6 14.52 -22.50 21.99
C LEU A 6 15.93 -23.09 22.09
N LEU A 7 16.83 -22.47 22.86
CA LEU A 7 18.19 -22.98 23.06
C LEU A 7 18.15 -24.32 23.82
N THR A 8 18.90 -25.32 23.34
CA THR A 8 18.99 -26.63 24.01
C THR A 8 20.12 -26.69 25.05
N GLY A 9 21.03 -25.71 25.05
CA GLY A 9 22.23 -25.67 25.89
C GLY A 9 23.44 -26.41 25.31
N ARG A 10 23.31 -27.04 24.13
CA ARG A 10 24.45 -27.67 23.44
C ARG A 10 25.09 -26.71 22.44
N CYS A 11 26.41 -26.82 22.28
CA CYS A 11 27.17 -26.11 21.28
C CYS A 11 27.48 -27.06 20.12
N LEU A 12 27.17 -26.64 18.89
CA LEU A 12 27.44 -27.39 17.68
C LEU A 12 28.57 -26.72 16.89
N ASN A 13 29.43 -27.54 16.32
CA ASN A 13 30.36 -27.11 15.29
C ASN A 13 29.67 -27.26 13.93
N SER A 14 29.18 -26.15 13.37
CA SER A 14 28.62 -26.11 12.02
C SER A 14 29.73 -25.91 11.00
N ASN A 15 29.62 -26.56 9.84
CA ASN A 15 30.54 -26.38 8.70
C ASN A 15 30.57 -24.92 8.18
N VAL A 16 29.56 -24.11 8.49
CA VAL A 16 29.43 -22.72 8.03
C VAL A 16 29.96 -21.72 9.07
N THR A 17 29.88 -22.04 10.36
CA THR A 17 30.31 -21.19 11.47
C THR A 17 30.67 -22.07 12.68
N PRO A 18 31.94 -22.04 13.17
CA PRO A 18 32.30 -22.76 14.38
C PRO A 18 31.58 -22.19 15.60
N GLY A 19 31.17 -23.05 16.54
CA GLY A 19 30.67 -22.62 17.85
C GLY A 19 29.29 -21.96 17.85
N VAL A 20 28.28 -22.59 17.23
CA VAL A 20 26.89 -22.10 17.25
C VAL A 20 26.05 -22.84 18.29
N CYS A 21 25.13 -22.13 18.95
CA CYS A 21 24.20 -22.77 19.90
C CYS A 21 23.14 -23.60 19.17
N GLU A 22 22.91 -24.83 19.63
CA GLU A 22 21.81 -25.66 19.14
C GLU A 22 20.46 -25.08 19.58
N VAL A 23 19.50 -25.10 18.65
CA VAL A 23 18.13 -24.63 18.87
C VAL A 23 17.12 -25.72 18.52
N ARG A 24 16.05 -25.80 19.31
CA ARG A 24 14.84 -26.59 19.03
C ARG A 24 13.79 -25.68 18.41
N GLY A 25 13.39 -26.01 17.18
CA GLY A 25 12.43 -25.24 16.41
C GLY A 25 12.29 -25.78 15.00
N TRP A 26 11.88 -24.93 14.06
CA TRP A 26 11.82 -25.28 12.64
C TRP A 26 13.23 -25.27 12.04
N CYS A 27 13.64 -26.42 11.51
CA CYS A 27 14.96 -26.62 10.92
C CYS A 27 14.86 -26.89 9.41
N PRO A 28 15.83 -26.45 8.59
CA PRO A 28 16.99 -25.63 8.98
C PRO A 28 16.61 -24.17 9.29
N VAL A 29 17.46 -23.48 10.05
CA VAL A 29 17.28 -22.04 10.36
C VAL A 29 17.51 -21.21 9.10
N GLU A 30 16.74 -20.14 8.94
CA GLU A 30 16.89 -19.17 7.85
C GLU A 30 18.31 -18.59 7.80
N LEU A 31 18.92 -18.63 6.61
CA LEU A 31 20.21 -18.01 6.34
C LEU A 31 19.99 -16.70 5.57
N ASP A 32 20.12 -15.56 6.23
CA ASP A 32 19.89 -14.23 5.62
C ASP A 32 21.00 -13.82 4.61
N LYS A 33 22.00 -14.69 4.37
CA LYS A 33 23.11 -14.47 3.44
C LYS A 33 22.86 -15.00 2.02
N THR A 34 21.76 -15.71 1.77
CA THR A 34 21.45 -16.23 0.43
C THR A 34 21.07 -15.10 -0.53
N PRO A 35 21.41 -15.20 -1.84
CA PRO A 35 21.00 -14.22 -2.82
C PRO A 35 19.47 -14.11 -2.85
N LYS A 36 18.98 -12.88 -2.71
CA LYS A 36 17.54 -12.58 -2.78
C LYS A 36 17.11 -12.57 -4.24
N ILE A 37 15.98 -13.20 -4.53
CA ILE A 37 15.34 -13.14 -5.84
C ILE A 37 14.43 -11.91 -5.85
N TYR A 38 14.64 -11.04 -6.84
CA TYR A 38 13.81 -9.85 -7.05
C TYR A 38 12.87 -10.08 -8.24
N MET A 39 11.70 -9.46 -8.20
CA MET A 39 10.68 -9.57 -9.24
C MET A 39 10.59 -8.25 -10.00
N ASP A 40 11.57 -7.99 -10.86
CA ASP A 40 11.66 -6.72 -11.59
C ASP A 40 10.44 -6.49 -12.50
N SER A 41 9.84 -7.58 -13.00
CA SER A 41 8.58 -7.54 -13.76
C SER A 41 7.40 -6.95 -13.00
N ALA A 42 7.48 -6.86 -11.66
CA ALA A 42 6.45 -6.22 -10.84
C ALA A 42 6.31 -4.72 -11.14
N GLU A 43 7.33 -4.08 -11.72
CA GLU A 43 7.27 -2.67 -12.16
C GLU A 43 6.08 -2.43 -13.10
N ASN A 44 5.77 -3.40 -13.95
CA ASN A 44 4.70 -3.32 -14.96
C ASN A 44 3.35 -3.85 -14.46
N PHE A 45 3.25 -4.23 -13.19
CA PHE A 45 1.96 -4.64 -12.63
C PHE A 45 1.00 -3.47 -12.59
N THR A 46 -0.29 -3.79 -12.75
CA THR A 46 -1.37 -2.82 -12.68
C THR A 46 -2.25 -3.08 -11.47
N ILE A 47 -2.77 -2.00 -10.90
CA ILE A 47 -3.65 -2.01 -9.74
C ILE A 47 -4.95 -1.36 -10.16
N PHE A 48 -6.03 -2.14 -10.14
CA PHE A 48 -7.37 -1.63 -10.36
C PHE A 48 -7.96 -1.15 -9.04
N ILE A 49 -8.31 0.14 -8.96
CA ILE A 49 -8.90 0.76 -7.78
C ILE A 49 -10.36 1.10 -8.07
N LYS A 50 -11.27 0.41 -7.39
CA LYS A 50 -12.70 0.75 -7.36
C LYS A 50 -13.00 1.43 -6.03
N ASN A 51 -13.38 2.70 -6.07
CA ASN A 51 -13.71 3.50 -4.91
C ASN A 51 -15.11 4.10 -5.03
N SER A 52 -15.90 3.96 -3.97
CA SER A 52 -17.22 4.59 -3.81
C SER A 52 -17.22 5.41 -2.53
N ILE A 53 -17.83 6.59 -2.60
CA ILE A 53 -17.98 7.54 -1.50
C ILE A 53 -19.44 7.91 -1.34
N ARG A 54 -19.82 8.24 -0.11
CA ARG A 54 -21.14 8.76 0.22
C ARG A 54 -20.96 9.86 1.26
N PHE A 55 -21.60 11.00 1.05
CA PHE A 55 -21.74 12.07 2.03
C PHE A 55 -23.15 11.98 2.63
N PRO A 56 -23.32 11.30 3.80
CA PRO A 56 -24.65 10.95 4.30
C PRO A 56 -25.53 12.16 4.60
N MET A 57 -24.93 13.26 5.06
CA MET A 57 -25.64 14.51 5.37
C MET A 57 -26.40 15.09 4.16
N PHE A 58 -25.91 14.84 2.94
CA PHE A 58 -26.49 15.38 1.71
C PHE A 58 -27.16 14.31 0.84
N ASP A 59 -27.22 13.06 1.33
CA ASP A 59 -27.63 11.87 0.55
C ASP A 59 -26.93 11.74 -0.81
N PHE A 60 -25.69 12.23 -0.91
CA PHE A 60 -24.92 12.21 -2.14
C PHE A 60 -24.00 10.99 -2.17
N ALA A 61 -24.00 10.23 -3.26
CA ALA A 61 -23.10 9.11 -3.47
C ALA A 61 -22.45 9.18 -4.86
N LYS A 62 -21.16 8.87 -4.93
CA LYS A 62 -20.42 8.84 -6.19
C LYS A 62 -19.30 7.80 -6.15
N GLY A 63 -18.73 7.47 -7.30
CA GLY A 63 -17.57 6.59 -7.40
C GLY A 63 -16.55 7.12 -8.39
N ASN A 64 -15.32 6.62 -8.28
CA ASN A 64 -14.26 7.00 -9.19
C ASN A 64 -14.45 6.46 -10.62
N MET A 65 -15.29 5.44 -10.78
CA MET A 65 -15.78 4.97 -12.06
C MET A 65 -16.97 5.82 -12.50
N LEU A 66 -16.73 6.74 -13.43
CA LEU A 66 -17.79 7.59 -13.98
C LEU A 66 -18.80 6.76 -14.80
N PRO A 67 -20.08 7.15 -14.86
CA PRO A 67 -21.12 6.41 -15.59
C PRO A 67 -20.86 6.28 -17.10
N ASN A 68 -20.08 7.19 -17.68
CA ASN A 68 -19.74 7.22 -19.10
C ASN A 68 -18.52 6.35 -19.48
N ILE A 69 -17.92 5.65 -18.51
CA ILE A 69 -16.79 4.76 -18.78
C ILE A 69 -17.29 3.46 -19.43
N THR A 70 -16.77 3.15 -20.61
CA THR A 70 -17.11 1.94 -21.36
C THR A 70 -16.19 0.77 -21.00
N LYS A 71 -16.65 -0.45 -21.32
CA LYS A 71 -15.84 -1.67 -21.14
C LYS A 71 -14.56 -1.63 -21.98
N ASP A 72 -14.65 -1.15 -23.21
CA ASP A 72 -13.50 -1.07 -24.13
C ASP A 72 -12.43 -0.08 -23.62
N TYR A 73 -12.87 1.01 -22.99
CA TYR A 73 -11.95 1.93 -22.32
C TYR A 73 -11.21 1.24 -21.17
N ILE A 74 -11.92 0.52 -20.29
CA ILE A 74 -11.30 -0.18 -19.14
C ILE A 74 -10.31 -1.26 -19.59
N GLN A 75 -10.50 -1.89 -20.74
CA GLN A 75 -9.58 -2.94 -21.22
C GLN A 75 -8.21 -2.40 -21.62
N SER A 76 -8.10 -1.12 -21.99
CA SER A 76 -6.88 -0.54 -22.55
C SER A 76 -6.34 0.66 -21.78
N CYS A 77 -7.16 1.30 -20.94
CA CYS A 77 -6.74 2.50 -20.23
C CYS A 77 -5.69 2.18 -19.16
N VAL A 78 -4.76 3.10 -19.01
CA VAL A 78 -3.85 3.19 -17.87
C VAL A 78 -3.91 4.62 -17.36
N TYR A 79 -4.01 4.79 -16.05
CA TYR A 79 -4.09 6.10 -15.41
C TYR A 79 -2.90 6.96 -15.79
N ASP A 80 -3.22 8.18 -16.20
CA ASP A 80 -2.28 9.27 -16.42
C ASP A 80 -2.95 10.57 -16.00
N ARG A 81 -2.22 11.46 -15.32
CA ARG A 81 -2.78 12.69 -14.74
C ARG A 81 -3.38 13.60 -15.81
N GLU A 82 -2.85 13.60 -17.03
CA GLU A 82 -3.24 14.49 -18.11
C GLU A 82 -4.13 13.79 -19.14
N LYS A 83 -3.73 12.58 -19.59
CA LYS A 83 -4.40 11.86 -20.68
C LYS A 83 -5.59 11.03 -20.23
N HIS A 84 -5.48 10.36 -19.07
CA HIS A 84 -6.43 9.34 -18.62
C HIS A 84 -6.75 9.46 -17.13
N ARG A 85 -7.14 10.67 -16.71
CA ARG A 85 -7.38 11.03 -15.30
C ARG A 85 -8.47 10.21 -14.60
N PHE A 86 -9.40 9.64 -15.35
CA PHE A 86 -10.51 8.84 -14.81
C PHE A 86 -10.30 7.33 -14.95
N CYS A 87 -9.17 6.88 -15.51
CA CYS A 87 -8.88 5.46 -15.58
C CYS A 87 -8.58 4.91 -14.18
N PRO A 88 -9.26 3.83 -13.73
CA PRO A 88 -9.04 3.24 -12.41
C PRO A 88 -7.86 2.26 -12.36
N ILE A 89 -7.09 2.11 -13.44
CA ILE A 89 -5.99 1.13 -13.56
C ILE A 89 -4.66 1.87 -13.47
N PHE A 90 -3.89 1.63 -12.41
CA PHE A 90 -2.64 2.33 -12.13
C PHE A 90 -1.46 1.37 -12.32
N GLN A 91 -0.45 1.76 -13.10
CA GLN A 91 0.80 1.01 -13.15
C GLN A 91 1.64 1.24 -11.90
N LEU A 92 2.27 0.18 -11.38
CA LEU A 92 3.11 0.26 -10.18
C LEU A 92 4.30 1.20 -10.39
N LYS A 93 4.94 1.15 -11.56
CA LYS A 93 5.96 2.12 -11.99
C LYS A 93 5.52 3.57 -11.81
N TYR A 94 4.32 3.89 -12.27
CA TYR A 94 3.76 5.23 -12.21
C TYR A 94 3.55 5.67 -10.76
N ILE A 95 2.98 4.80 -9.92
CA ILE A 95 2.76 5.05 -8.50
C ILE A 95 4.08 5.35 -7.77
N VAL A 96 5.10 4.53 -7.99
CA VAL A 96 6.42 4.68 -7.35
C VAL A 96 7.11 5.97 -7.81
N LYS A 97 7.06 6.27 -9.11
CA LYS A 97 7.63 7.49 -9.69
C LYS A 97 6.94 8.75 -9.14
N GLU A 98 5.60 8.78 -9.11
CA GLU A 98 4.84 9.92 -8.57
C GLU A 98 5.05 10.09 -7.05
N ALA A 99 5.36 9.01 -6.33
CA ALA A 99 5.77 9.07 -4.92
C ALA A 99 7.23 9.57 -4.73
N GLN A 100 7.93 9.94 -5.81
CA GLN A 100 9.34 10.36 -5.81
C GLN A 100 10.27 9.30 -5.25
N GLN A 101 10.07 8.05 -5.66
CA GLN A 101 10.88 6.90 -5.24
C GLN A 101 11.48 6.19 -6.45
N ASP A 102 12.58 5.48 -6.22
CA ASP A 102 13.19 4.59 -7.20
C ASP A 102 12.65 3.16 -7.05
N PHE A 103 12.25 2.53 -8.17
CA PHE A 103 11.63 1.21 -8.15
C PHE A 103 12.61 0.12 -7.71
N ASP A 104 13.85 0.14 -8.21
CA ASP A 104 14.86 -0.85 -7.88
C ASP A 104 15.22 -0.79 -6.40
N PHE A 105 15.31 0.41 -5.84
CA PHE A 105 15.58 0.59 -4.42
C PHE A 105 14.43 0.07 -3.55
N ILE A 106 13.20 0.51 -3.80
CA ILE A 106 12.05 0.19 -2.95
C ILE A 106 11.60 -1.27 -3.11
N SER A 107 11.78 -1.90 -4.28
CA SER A 107 11.47 -3.32 -4.48
C SER A 107 12.42 -4.24 -3.71
N ARG A 108 13.70 -3.85 -3.56
CA ARG A 108 14.72 -4.65 -2.85
C ARG A 108 14.63 -4.53 -1.33
N LYS A 109 14.35 -3.32 -0.83
CA LYS A 109 14.26 -3.03 0.61
C LYS A 109 12.85 -3.15 1.16
N GLY A 110 11.85 -3.07 0.29
CA GLY A 110 10.45 -2.88 0.61
C GLY A 110 10.16 -1.45 1.04
N GLY A 111 8.88 -1.09 1.05
CA GLY A 111 8.42 0.21 1.54
C GLY A 111 6.91 0.28 1.60
N VAL A 112 6.38 1.43 2.03
CA VAL A 112 4.94 1.66 2.13
C VAL A 112 4.58 2.91 1.33
N ILE A 113 3.74 2.76 0.31
CA ILE A 113 3.24 3.87 -0.50
C ILE A 113 1.75 4.07 -0.24
N GLY A 114 1.37 5.32 0.03
CA GLY A 114 -0.01 5.75 0.14
C GLY A 114 -0.53 6.28 -1.19
N ILE A 115 -1.67 5.74 -1.64
CA ILE A 115 -2.46 6.32 -2.73
C ILE A 115 -3.61 7.10 -2.09
N LYS A 116 -3.52 8.42 -2.15
CA LYS A 116 -4.45 9.35 -1.54
C LYS A 116 -5.51 9.77 -2.55
N ILE A 117 -6.78 9.49 -2.28
CA ILE A 117 -7.94 9.82 -3.12
C ILE A 117 -8.76 10.91 -2.41
N ALA A 118 -8.69 12.13 -2.92
CA ALA A 118 -9.41 13.27 -2.37
C ALA A 118 -10.74 13.51 -3.11
N TRP A 119 -11.83 13.64 -2.36
CA TRP A 119 -13.17 13.99 -2.83
C TRP A 119 -13.63 15.29 -2.16
N ASN A 120 -13.10 16.42 -2.62
CA ASN A 120 -13.51 17.74 -2.14
C ASN A 120 -14.56 18.29 -3.11
N CYS A 121 -15.81 18.29 -2.68
CA CYS A 121 -16.97 18.53 -3.54
C CYS A 121 -17.80 19.71 -3.04
N ASP A 122 -18.01 20.67 -3.93
CA ASP A 122 -18.98 21.73 -3.77
C ASP A 122 -20.30 21.26 -4.40
N LEU A 123 -21.25 20.87 -3.56
CA LEU A 123 -22.55 20.31 -3.96
C LEU A 123 -23.58 21.40 -4.33
N ASP A 124 -23.19 22.68 -4.31
CA ASP A 124 -23.97 23.74 -4.95
C ASP A 124 -23.72 23.79 -6.48
N LYS A 125 -22.63 23.17 -6.94
CA LYS A 125 -22.28 23.02 -8.35
C LYS A 125 -22.83 21.72 -8.92
N SER A 126 -22.60 21.52 -10.23
CA SER A 126 -22.94 20.28 -10.90
C SER A 126 -22.26 19.09 -10.25
N GLU A 127 -23.00 17.99 -10.09
CA GLU A 127 -22.44 16.73 -9.59
C GLU A 127 -21.25 16.26 -10.41
N SER A 128 -21.18 16.61 -11.70
CA SER A 128 -20.04 16.30 -12.59
C SER A 128 -18.71 16.80 -12.06
N ASP A 129 -18.71 17.91 -11.32
CA ASP A 129 -17.50 18.61 -10.87
C ASP A 129 -16.89 17.95 -9.62
N CYS A 130 -17.68 17.14 -8.91
CA CYS A 130 -17.22 16.31 -7.80
C CYS A 130 -16.44 15.11 -8.35
N VAL A 131 -15.12 15.24 -8.50
CA VAL A 131 -14.24 14.21 -9.08
C VAL A 131 -13.08 13.84 -8.14
N PRO A 132 -12.57 12.61 -8.21
CA PRO A 132 -11.45 12.20 -7.37
C PRO A 132 -10.16 12.91 -7.81
N ARG A 133 -9.32 13.26 -6.84
CA ARG A 133 -7.94 13.69 -7.08
C ARG A 133 -6.98 12.71 -6.44
N TYR A 134 -6.08 12.14 -7.24
CA TYR A 134 -5.09 11.17 -6.80
C TYR A 134 -3.76 11.85 -6.48
N SER A 135 -3.14 11.45 -5.38
CA SER A 135 -1.77 11.81 -5.02
C SER A 135 -1.06 10.61 -4.42
N PHE A 136 0.26 10.57 -4.55
CA PHE A 136 1.08 9.41 -4.23
C PHE A 136 2.20 9.86 -3.30
N GLN A 137 2.44 9.09 -2.23
CA GLN A 137 3.46 9.46 -1.24
C GLN A 137 3.99 8.23 -0.53
N ARG A 138 5.30 8.17 -0.29
CA ARG A 138 5.88 7.21 0.64
C ARG A 138 5.52 7.54 2.09
N LEU A 139 4.94 6.56 2.80
CA LEU A 139 4.44 6.72 4.17
C LEU A 139 5.51 6.37 5.21
N ASP A 140 6.44 5.48 4.89
CA ASP A 140 7.49 5.01 5.79
C ASP A 140 8.79 5.85 5.69
N LYS A 141 8.67 7.18 5.63
CA LYS A 141 9.84 8.09 5.49
C LYS A 141 10.92 7.91 6.56
N VAL A 142 10.53 7.52 7.77
CA VAL A 142 11.47 7.23 8.87
C VAL A 142 12.42 6.08 8.50
N SER A 143 11.95 5.12 7.68
CA SER A 143 12.75 4.00 7.21
C SER A 143 13.84 4.42 6.23
N GLU A 144 13.68 5.53 5.51
CA GLU A 144 14.73 6.06 4.63
C GLU A 144 15.92 6.60 5.43
N ALA A 145 15.65 7.20 6.59
CA ALA A 145 16.66 7.78 7.47
C ALA A 145 17.26 6.78 8.47
N ASN A 146 16.72 5.56 8.57
CA ASN A 146 17.09 4.59 9.59
C ASN A 146 18.03 3.51 9.04
N THR A 147 19.12 3.24 9.74
CA THR A 147 20.08 2.17 9.38
C THR A 147 19.65 0.78 9.84
N VAL A 148 18.73 0.70 10.81
CA VAL A 148 18.27 -0.56 11.45
C VAL A 148 17.07 -1.16 10.70
N SER A 149 16.16 -0.33 10.18
CA SER A 149 14.96 -0.77 9.46
C SER A 149 14.75 0.09 8.22
N GLN A 150 15.31 -0.35 7.09
CA GLN A 150 15.41 0.45 5.85
C GLN A 150 14.18 0.35 4.94
N GLY A 151 13.15 -0.41 5.31
CA GLY A 151 12.01 -0.68 4.43
C GLY A 151 10.98 -1.60 5.06
N TYR A 152 10.32 -2.42 4.23
CA TYR A 152 9.21 -3.27 4.63
C TYR A 152 9.44 -4.74 4.28
N ASN A 153 9.42 -5.61 5.29
CA ASN A 153 9.46 -7.05 5.11
C ASN A 153 8.67 -7.77 6.20
N PHE A 154 8.22 -8.98 5.89
CA PHE A 154 7.57 -9.86 6.85
C PHE A 154 7.89 -11.32 6.54
N ARG A 155 7.71 -12.19 7.54
CA ARG A 155 7.89 -13.63 7.40
C ARG A 155 6.54 -14.32 7.45
N TYR A 156 6.30 -15.23 6.52
CA TYR A 156 5.16 -16.13 6.53
C TYR A 156 5.61 -17.54 6.13
N ALA A 157 4.79 -18.54 6.42
CA ALA A 157 5.13 -19.92 6.11
C ALA A 157 4.00 -20.61 5.36
N LYS A 158 4.38 -21.48 4.41
CA LYS A 158 3.48 -22.45 3.79
C LYS A 158 3.71 -23.80 4.45
N TYR A 159 2.66 -24.39 5.00
CA TYR A 159 2.72 -25.66 5.73
C TYR A 159 2.26 -26.82 4.86
N PHE A 160 2.93 -27.95 5.01
CA PHE A 160 2.71 -29.16 4.25
C PHE A 160 2.85 -30.38 5.17
N ARG A 161 2.39 -31.53 4.69
CA ARG A 161 2.45 -32.79 5.42
C ARG A 161 2.87 -33.92 4.49
N THR A 162 3.78 -34.78 4.93
CA THR A 162 4.17 -35.98 4.19
C THR A 162 3.14 -37.09 4.35
N GLU A 163 3.20 -38.13 3.52
CA GLU A 163 2.33 -39.32 3.62
C GLU A 163 2.45 -40.01 4.99
N ASN A 164 3.64 -39.98 5.58
CA ASN A 164 3.90 -40.52 6.93
C ASN A 164 3.37 -39.62 8.06
N GLY A 165 2.69 -38.52 7.73
CA GLY A 165 2.06 -37.62 8.68
C GLY A 165 2.98 -36.55 9.29
N THR A 166 4.26 -36.49 8.89
CA THR A 166 5.23 -35.49 9.37
C THR A 166 4.97 -34.14 8.74
N GLU A 167 4.88 -33.08 9.55
CA GLU A 167 4.72 -31.71 9.07
C GLU A 167 6.05 -31.10 8.64
N TYR A 168 6.04 -30.36 7.55
CA TYR A 168 7.15 -29.53 7.09
C TYR A 168 6.65 -28.20 6.57
N ARG A 169 7.52 -27.20 6.48
CA ARG A 169 7.14 -25.87 6.02
C ARG A 169 8.19 -25.24 5.11
N THR A 170 7.72 -24.37 4.23
CA THR A 170 8.55 -23.41 3.53
C THR A 170 8.38 -22.05 4.21
N LEU A 171 9.44 -21.57 4.89
CA LEU A 171 9.47 -20.22 5.45
C LEU A 171 9.88 -19.23 4.35
N ILE A 172 9.14 -18.13 4.23
CA ILE A 172 9.37 -17.09 3.23
C ILE A 172 9.51 -15.76 3.95
N LYS A 173 10.65 -15.10 3.78
CA LYS A 173 10.85 -13.70 4.14
C LYS A 173 10.58 -12.84 2.91
N ALA A 174 9.41 -12.21 2.86
CA ALA A 174 8.98 -11.39 1.75
C ALA A 174 9.35 -9.92 1.97
N TYR A 175 9.94 -9.32 0.94
CA TYR A 175 10.12 -7.89 0.80
C TYR A 175 9.15 -7.40 -0.27
N GLY A 176 8.60 -6.21 -0.10
CA GLY A 176 7.68 -5.68 -1.10
C GLY A 176 7.17 -4.29 -0.76
N ILE A 177 6.36 -3.77 -1.67
CA ILE A 177 5.73 -2.47 -1.55
C ILE A 177 4.32 -2.70 -1.01
N ARG A 178 4.05 -2.21 0.21
CA ARG A 178 2.68 -2.16 0.74
C ARG A 178 1.99 -0.92 0.21
N ILE A 179 0.79 -1.08 -0.33
CA ILE A 179 0.01 0.02 -0.89
C ILE A 179 -1.21 0.26 -0.02
N ASP A 180 -1.26 1.44 0.58
CA ASP A 180 -2.36 1.86 1.44
C ASP A 180 -3.22 2.87 0.66
N ILE A 181 -4.47 2.50 0.36
CA ILE A 181 -5.42 3.39 -0.32
C ILE A 181 -6.13 4.23 0.75
N ILE A 182 -5.88 5.54 0.76
CA ILE A 182 -6.38 6.49 1.76
C ILE A 182 -7.39 7.41 1.08
N VAL A 183 -8.66 7.26 1.43
CA VAL A 183 -9.75 8.05 0.86
C VAL A 183 -10.16 9.11 1.88
N TYR A 184 -10.24 10.36 1.44
CA TYR A 184 -10.72 11.47 2.25
C TYR A 184 -11.47 12.47 1.38
N GLY A 185 -12.24 13.34 2.01
CA GLY A 185 -13.02 14.33 1.27
C GLY A 185 -13.91 15.14 2.18
N MET A 186 -14.26 16.33 1.71
CA MET A 186 -15.24 17.20 2.33
C MET A 186 -16.29 17.56 1.29
N ALA A 187 -17.56 17.54 1.68
CA ALA A 187 -18.65 18.07 0.88
C ALA A 187 -19.23 19.30 1.54
N SER A 188 -19.51 20.31 0.74
CA SER A 188 -20.15 21.55 1.15
C SER A 188 -21.40 21.77 0.32
N LYS A 189 -22.46 22.27 0.93
CA LYS A 189 -23.69 22.69 0.26
C LYS A 189 -24.26 23.89 1.01
N PHE A 190 -24.87 24.82 0.28
CA PHE A 190 -25.49 26.01 0.85
C PHE A 190 -26.54 25.63 1.88
N HIS A 191 -26.50 26.34 3.01
CA HIS A 191 -27.51 26.23 4.05
C HIS A 191 -27.76 27.60 4.68
N ILE A 192 -29.03 27.95 4.89
CA ILE A 192 -29.41 29.28 5.37
C ILE A 192 -28.96 29.55 6.81
N ILE A 193 -29.02 28.54 7.70
CA ILE A 193 -28.62 28.69 9.12
C ILE A 193 -27.17 29.19 9.30
N PRO A 194 -26.11 28.51 8.80
CA PRO A 194 -24.74 29.00 8.95
C PRO A 194 -24.50 30.32 8.20
N THR A 195 -25.25 30.58 7.12
CA THR A 195 -25.16 31.84 6.39
C THR A 195 -25.63 33.02 7.26
N ILE A 196 -26.82 32.94 7.86
CA ILE A 196 -27.35 33.99 8.73
C ILE A 196 -26.42 34.22 9.93
N ILE A 197 -25.98 33.15 10.60
CA ILE A 197 -25.09 33.25 11.77
C ILE A 197 -23.80 33.99 11.40
N ASN A 198 -23.14 33.61 10.30
CA ASN A 198 -21.90 34.24 9.87
C ASN A 198 -22.10 35.68 9.40
N SER A 199 -23.22 36.00 8.73
CA SER A 199 -23.56 37.38 8.35
C SER A 199 -23.79 38.27 9.57
N VAL A 200 -24.47 37.77 10.60
CA VAL A 200 -24.66 38.52 11.86
C VAL A 200 -23.30 38.77 12.52
N VAL A 201 -22.48 37.72 12.68
CA VAL A 201 -21.13 37.85 13.27
C VAL A 201 -20.31 38.91 12.55
N ALA A 202 -20.28 38.88 11.21
CA ALA A 202 -19.54 39.84 10.40
C ALA A 202 -20.04 41.29 10.47
N LEU A 203 -21.33 41.51 10.74
CA LEU A 203 -21.91 42.85 10.93
C LEU A 203 -21.71 43.39 12.36
N THR A 204 -21.51 42.49 13.33
CA THR A 204 -21.30 42.83 14.74
C THR A 204 -19.82 42.91 15.17
N SER A 205 -18.88 42.49 14.31
CA SER A 205 -17.43 42.61 14.50
C SER A 205 -16.90 43.95 14.00
#